data_AF-A0A2D7EU67-F1
#
_entry.id   AF-A0A2D7EU67-F1
#
_cell.length_a   1.000
_cell.length_b   1.000
_cell.length_c   1.000
_cell.angle_alpha   90.00
_cell.angle_beta   90.00
_cell.angle_gamma   90.00
#
_symmetry.space_group_name_H-M   'P 1'
#
loop_
_entity.id
_entity.type
_entity.pdbx_description
1 polymer ?
#
loop_
_entity_poly.entity_id
_entity_poly.type
_entity_poly.pdbx_seq_one_letter_code
_entity_poly.pdbx_strand_id
1 'polypeptide(L)'
;YRFGSVNPDKWMVFGAHFDIAPPVNGGMLDPHLFGRTYGTRVGAYDNTAGTSMVLSVAEAMASYETRNTMVFCLWSGEEGGKRGSDFWTDYWVKEDNPEVEVTNYVNLDMAGVNWPGGGGAPCGNGHGGGDGDCDPQPEIDPDGYPKDDEVWPMRVYIGPSLDHDVMNQPEMVGLAMWIGSDAIGVEEQMSPLLGTGYDAETWKVDDWLAKDRPEIIVYEDTTARSDHATFQDNLGTVTMGFGGLVDGYWCYHQTCDTIDEMVDWMDTTGKDYGEERSGTSNLVDALDTITWWATYSFFHLDEQPIRNSYL
;
A
#
# COMPACT_ATOMS: atom_id res chain seq x y z
N TYR A 1 -3.25 21.43 4.63
CA TYR A 1 -2.59 21.68 5.93
C TYR A 1 -3.62 22.01 6.99
N ARG A 2 -3.47 21.42 8.17
CA ARG A 2 -4.14 21.85 9.40
C ARG A 2 -3.08 21.94 10.50
N PHE A 3 -2.79 23.16 10.92
CA PHE A 3 -1.66 23.43 11.83
C PHE A 3 -1.91 22.88 13.23
N GLY A 4 -0.87 22.28 13.80
CA GLY A 4 -0.88 21.76 15.16
C GLY A 4 -0.91 22.88 16.21
N SER A 5 -1.53 22.59 17.35
CA SER A 5 -1.69 23.53 18.47
C SER A 5 -0.45 23.65 19.36
N VAL A 6 0.43 22.64 19.34
CA VAL A 6 1.61 22.55 20.22
C VAL A 6 2.91 22.68 19.43
N ASN A 7 3.06 21.91 18.34
CA ASN A 7 4.26 21.88 17.51
C ASN A 7 3.87 22.12 16.03
N PRO A 8 3.59 23.36 15.61
CA PRO A 8 3.17 23.64 14.23
C PRO A 8 4.22 23.29 13.18
N ASP A 9 5.50 23.24 13.56
CA ASP A 9 6.61 22.89 12.65
C ASP A 9 6.90 21.39 12.59
N LYS A 10 6.18 20.55 13.37
CA LYS A 10 6.22 19.09 13.23
C LYS A 10 5.10 18.63 12.35
N TRP A 11 5.42 18.04 11.21
CA TRP A 11 4.45 17.66 10.20
C TRP A 11 4.30 16.13 10.16
N MET A 12 3.05 15.68 10.24
CA MET A 12 2.65 14.30 9.98
C MET A 12 1.96 14.29 8.62
N VAL A 13 2.52 13.53 7.68
CA VAL A 13 2.08 13.57 6.29
C VAL A 13 1.29 12.31 5.97
N PHE A 14 0.15 12.49 5.31
CA PHE A 14 -0.71 11.44 4.80
C PHE A 14 -0.91 11.68 3.31
N GLY A 15 -0.65 10.68 2.47
CA GLY A 15 -0.72 10.92 1.04
C GLY A 15 -0.88 9.69 0.18
N ALA A 16 -1.23 9.99 -1.06
CA ALA A 16 -1.39 9.09 -2.18
C ALA A 16 -1.07 9.89 -3.44
N HIS A 17 -0.71 9.26 -4.54
CA HIS A 17 -0.70 9.96 -5.82
C HIS A 17 -2.08 9.94 -6.46
N PHE A 18 -2.38 10.96 -7.26
CA PHE A 18 -3.65 11.07 -7.99
C PHE A 18 -3.47 10.95 -9.50
N ASP A 19 -2.24 11.01 -10.00
CA ASP A 19 -1.99 10.69 -11.40
C ASP A 19 -2.12 9.20 -11.66
N ILE A 20 -2.28 8.87 -12.94
CA ILE A 20 -2.45 7.51 -13.44
C ILE A 20 -1.33 7.19 -14.41
N ALA A 21 -0.95 5.92 -14.50
CA ALA A 21 -0.04 5.44 -15.55
C ALA A 21 -0.54 5.88 -16.95
N PRO A 22 0.20 6.73 -17.67
CA PRO A 22 -0.27 7.30 -18.92
C PRO A 22 -0.36 6.24 -20.02
N PRO A 23 -1.44 6.21 -20.82
CA PRO A 23 -1.58 5.25 -21.91
C PRO A 23 -0.50 5.48 -22.98
N VAL A 24 0.44 4.53 -23.10
CA VAL A 24 1.53 4.58 -24.09
C VAL A 24 1.02 4.16 -25.47
N ASN A 25 0.06 3.23 -25.50
CA ASN A 25 -0.61 2.82 -26.72
C ASN A 25 -1.93 3.59 -26.84
N GLY A 26 -2.05 4.51 -27.80
CA GLY A 26 -3.30 5.26 -28.06
C GLY A 26 -4.50 4.40 -28.48
N GLY A 27 -4.38 3.08 -28.48
CA GLY A 27 -5.47 2.12 -28.67
C GLY A 27 -6.15 1.81 -27.35
N MET A 28 -7.49 1.92 -27.31
CA MET A 28 -8.32 1.54 -26.18
C MET A 28 -8.44 0.01 -26.13
N LEU A 29 -7.33 -0.69 -25.93
CA LEU A 29 -7.30 -2.15 -25.97
C LEU A 29 -7.52 -2.68 -24.56
N ASP A 30 -8.57 -3.47 -24.42
CA ASP A 30 -8.84 -4.26 -23.23
C ASP A 30 -7.78 -5.37 -23.13
N PRO A 31 -6.99 -5.44 -22.04
CA PRO A 31 -5.95 -6.44 -21.90
C PRO A 31 -6.49 -7.88 -21.80
N HIS A 32 -7.76 -8.07 -21.42
CA HIS A 32 -8.39 -9.39 -21.41
C HIS A 32 -8.57 -9.95 -22.84
N LEU A 33 -8.60 -9.08 -23.86
CA LEU A 33 -8.72 -9.47 -25.27
C LEU A 33 -7.40 -9.46 -26.03
N PHE A 34 -6.49 -8.54 -25.68
CA PHE A 34 -5.27 -8.27 -26.44
C PHE A 34 -3.98 -8.56 -25.67
N GLY A 35 -4.08 -9.05 -24.43
CA GLY A 35 -2.96 -9.22 -23.50
C GLY A 35 -2.58 -7.91 -22.82
N ARG A 36 -1.74 -7.99 -21.77
CA ARG A 36 -1.27 -6.80 -21.04
C ARG A 36 -0.62 -5.79 -21.99
N THR A 37 -1.02 -4.55 -21.81
CA THR A 37 -0.47 -3.35 -22.47
C THR A 37 0.19 -2.47 -21.41
N TYR A 38 0.13 -1.14 -21.57
CA TYR A 38 0.57 -0.19 -20.54
C TYR A 38 -0.25 1.10 -20.58
N GLY A 39 -0.66 1.50 -19.39
CA GLY A 39 -1.37 2.70 -19.03
C GLY A 39 -2.88 2.49 -18.85
N THR A 40 -3.44 3.31 -17.98
CA THR A 40 -4.85 3.28 -17.57
C THR A 40 -5.56 4.60 -17.89
N ARG A 41 -6.84 4.66 -17.56
CA ARG A 41 -7.70 5.86 -17.68
C ARG A 41 -8.50 6.16 -16.44
N VAL A 42 -8.73 5.13 -15.64
CA VAL A 42 -9.48 5.21 -14.40
C VAL A 42 -8.50 5.10 -13.25
N GLY A 43 -7.61 4.09 -13.27
CA GLY A 43 -6.65 3.91 -12.19
C GLY A 43 -7.39 3.66 -10.87
N ALA A 44 -8.38 2.76 -10.88
CA ALA A 44 -9.26 2.57 -9.73
C ALA A 44 -8.45 2.08 -8.52
N TYR A 45 -7.63 1.06 -8.74
CA TYR A 45 -6.67 0.54 -7.78
C TYR A 45 -5.45 1.44 -7.66
N ASP A 46 -4.91 1.89 -8.80
CA ASP A 46 -3.69 2.71 -8.88
C ASP A 46 -3.95 4.08 -9.56
N ASN A 47 -4.30 5.12 -8.80
CA ASN A 47 -4.41 5.17 -7.33
C ASN A 47 -5.61 5.99 -6.84
N THR A 48 -6.75 5.85 -7.53
CA THR A 48 -8.03 6.45 -7.11
C THR A 48 -8.43 5.96 -5.72
N ALA A 49 -8.20 4.68 -5.39
CA ALA A 49 -8.45 4.12 -4.06
C ALA A 49 -7.66 4.86 -2.96
N GLY A 50 -6.34 4.99 -3.09
CA GLY A 50 -5.50 5.73 -2.15
C GLY A 50 -5.89 7.19 -2.02
N THR A 51 -6.08 7.87 -3.16
CA THR A 51 -6.54 9.28 -3.19
C THR A 51 -7.88 9.45 -2.48
N SER A 52 -8.83 8.54 -2.70
CA SER A 52 -10.16 8.61 -2.08
C SER A 52 -10.07 8.42 -0.56
N MET A 53 -9.27 7.46 -0.09
CA MET A 53 -9.05 7.25 1.34
C MET A 53 -8.36 8.46 2.00
N VAL A 54 -7.35 9.07 1.36
CA VAL A 54 -6.71 10.30 1.88
C VAL A 54 -7.75 11.42 2.04
N LEU A 55 -8.64 11.60 1.06
CA LEU A 55 -9.71 12.59 1.14
C LEU A 55 -10.71 12.29 2.26
N SER A 56 -11.10 11.03 2.44
CA SER A 56 -11.99 10.60 3.53
C SER A 56 -11.39 10.82 4.90
N VAL A 57 -10.12 10.45 5.10
CA VAL A 57 -9.38 10.71 6.34
C VAL A 57 -9.26 12.22 6.57
N ALA A 58 -8.91 12.99 5.54
CA ALA A 58 -8.80 14.45 5.63
C ALA A 58 -10.12 15.10 6.05
N GLU A 59 -11.25 14.68 5.48
CA GLU A 59 -12.59 15.18 5.85
C GLU A 59 -12.93 14.85 7.31
N ALA A 60 -12.74 13.59 7.73
CA ALA A 60 -13.01 13.17 9.10
C ALA A 60 -12.15 13.94 10.11
N MET A 61 -10.89 14.16 9.77
CA MET A 61 -9.90 14.78 10.63
C MET A 61 -9.90 16.31 10.60
N ALA A 62 -10.55 16.92 9.60
CA ALA A 62 -10.57 18.36 9.40
C ALA A 62 -11.13 19.15 10.57
N SER A 63 -11.85 18.52 11.51
CA SER A 63 -12.43 19.17 12.70
C SER A 63 -11.63 18.95 14.00
N TYR A 64 -10.68 18.00 14.04
CA TYR A 64 -9.96 17.62 15.25
C TYR A 64 -8.73 18.48 15.48
N GLU A 65 -8.53 18.99 16.70
CA GLU A 65 -7.31 19.70 17.08
C GLU A 65 -6.21 18.68 17.43
N THR A 66 -5.05 18.81 16.79
CA THR A 66 -3.89 17.93 16.98
C THR A 66 -2.73 18.70 17.57
N ARG A 67 -1.75 17.98 18.13
CA ARG A 67 -0.54 18.56 18.72
C ARG A 67 0.41 19.01 17.62
N ASN A 68 0.61 18.16 16.61
CA ASN A 68 1.46 18.42 15.45
C ASN A 68 0.60 18.74 14.22
N THR A 69 1.22 19.31 13.17
CA THR A 69 0.54 19.72 11.94
C THR A 69 0.19 18.53 11.07
N MET A 70 -1.06 18.50 10.59
CA MET A 70 -1.53 17.54 9.61
C MET A 70 -1.29 18.05 8.19
N VAL A 71 -0.70 17.20 7.37
CA VAL A 71 -0.51 17.46 5.94
C VAL A 71 -1.11 16.31 5.15
N PHE A 72 -2.23 16.59 4.49
CA PHE A 72 -2.82 15.69 3.51
C PHE A 72 -2.33 16.08 2.12
N CYS A 73 -1.70 15.14 1.42
CA CYS A 73 -1.06 15.37 0.13
C CYS A 73 -1.62 14.44 -0.95
N LEU A 74 -1.85 15.00 -2.13
CA LEU A 74 -2.14 14.25 -3.35
C LEU A 74 -1.01 14.53 -4.35
N TRP A 75 -0.18 13.54 -4.61
CA TRP A 75 1.04 13.68 -5.41
C TRP A 75 0.74 13.57 -6.91
N SER A 76 1.48 14.33 -7.70
CA SER A 76 1.38 14.34 -9.16
C SER A 76 2.67 13.81 -9.77
N GLY A 77 2.57 12.98 -10.81
CA GLY A 77 3.70 12.47 -11.54
C GLY A 77 4.48 11.40 -10.79
N GLU A 78 3.82 10.62 -9.93
CA GLU A 78 4.40 9.44 -9.27
C GLU A 78 4.85 8.43 -10.32
N GLU A 79 3.94 8.12 -11.24
CA GLU A 79 4.07 7.12 -12.30
C GLU A 79 5.15 7.51 -13.33
N GLY A 80 5.42 8.81 -13.40
CA GLY A 80 6.45 9.42 -14.23
C GLY A 80 7.79 9.63 -13.52
N GLY A 81 7.96 9.07 -12.32
CA GLY A 81 9.17 9.15 -11.50
C GLY A 81 9.06 10.07 -10.27
N LYS A 82 7.98 9.98 -9.50
CA LYS A 82 7.83 10.61 -8.16
C LYS A 82 8.00 12.13 -8.14
N ARG A 83 7.66 12.81 -9.24
CA ARG A 83 8.06 14.21 -9.46
C ARG A 83 7.46 15.18 -8.44
N GLY A 84 6.20 14.96 -8.07
CA GLY A 84 5.49 15.84 -7.14
C GLY A 84 5.98 15.71 -5.70
N SER A 85 6.13 14.47 -5.22
CA SER A 85 6.63 14.17 -3.87
C SER A 85 8.11 14.53 -3.74
N ASP A 86 8.92 14.28 -4.77
CA ASP A 86 10.34 14.66 -4.81
C ASP A 86 10.51 16.17 -4.73
N PHE A 87 9.76 16.92 -5.54
CA PHE A 87 9.79 18.39 -5.48
C PHE A 87 9.38 18.92 -4.11
N TRP A 88 8.32 18.35 -3.52
CA TRP A 88 7.83 18.80 -2.23
C TRP A 88 8.80 18.49 -1.08
N THR A 89 9.40 17.31 -1.09
CA THR A 89 10.36 16.92 -0.04
C THR A 89 11.69 17.68 -0.17
N ASP A 90 12.27 17.77 -1.38
CA ASP A 90 13.59 18.38 -1.56
C ASP A 90 13.55 19.91 -1.56
N TYR A 91 12.60 20.53 -2.27
CA TYR A 91 12.53 21.99 -2.35
C TYR A 91 11.62 22.59 -1.28
N TRP A 92 10.36 22.16 -1.21
CA TRP A 92 9.40 22.82 -0.32
C TRP A 92 9.71 22.60 1.16
N VAL A 93 10.01 21.37 1.59
CA VAL A 93 10.35 21.11 2.99
C VAL A 93 11.79 21.50 3.29
N LYS A 94 12.76 20.87 2.62
CA LYS A 94 14.17 20.95 3.04
C LYS A 94 14.83 22.28 2.70
N GLU A 95 14.50 22.91 1.56
CA GLU A 95 15.07 24.22 1.19
C GLU A 95 14.23 25.41 1.71
N ASP A 96 12.92 25.44 1.41
CA ASP A 96 12.06 26.60 1.68
C ASP A 96 11.55 26.67 3.12
N ASN A 97 11.41 25.54 3.82
CA ASN A 97 10.90 25.46 5.19
C ASN A 97 11.83 24.61 6.10
N PRO A 98 13.12 24.94 6.23
CA PRO A 98 14.11 24.10 6.90
C PRO A 98 13.88 23.93 8.42
N GLU A 99 13.00 24.73 9.02
CA GLU A 99 12.53 24.58 10.40
C GLU A 99 11.55 23.41 10.59
N VAL A 100 10.95 22.92 9.51
CA VAL A 100 9.94 21.88 9.54
C VAL A 100 10.59 20.50 9.72
N GLU A 101 10.09 19.75 10.70
CA GLU A 101 10.40 18.33 10.90
C GLU A 101 9.24 17.49 10.37
N VAL A 102 9.43 16.78 9.26
CA VAL A 102 8.47 15.75 8.83
C VAL A 102 8.72 14.49 9.67
N THR A 103 7.85 14.29 10.66
CA THR A 103 8.00 13.22 11.66
C THR A 103 7.74 11.83 11.09
N ASN A 104 6.75 11.69 10.22
CA ASN A 104 6.38 10.45 9.58
C ASN A 104 5.60 10.72 8.28
N TYR A 105 5.57 9.72 7.40
CA TYR A 105 4.71 9.70 6.22
C TYR A 105 3.90 8.40 6.17
N VAL A 106 2.58 8.51 5.97
CA VAL A 106 1.74 7.36 5.66
C VAL A 106 1.30 7.43 4.20
N ASN A 107 1.68 6.41 3.42
CA ASN A 107 1.43 6.29 1.99
C ASN A 107 0.27 5.32 1.71
N LEU A 108 -0.75 5.75 0.98
CA LEU A 108 -1.82 4.88 0.48
C LEU A 108 -1.63 4.72 -1.02
N ASP A 109 -1.19 3.54 -1.44
CA ASP A 109 -0.83 3.28 -2.83
C ASP A 109 -1.16 1.84 -3.19
N MET A 110 -1.94 1.65 -4.27
CA MET A 110 -2.41 0.35 -4.71
C MET A 110 -3.18 -0.39 -3.60
N ALA A 111 -4.21 0.20 -3.01
CA ALA A 111 -4.91 -0.38 -1.87
C ALA A 111 -6.27 -1.01 -2.22
N GLY A 112 -6.63 -2.09 -1.51
CA GLY A 112 -8.02 -2.59 -1.46
C GLY A 112 -8.32 -3.93 -2.15
N VAL A 113 -7.40 -4.53 -2.92
CA VAL A 113 -7.67 -5.75 -3.72
C VAL A 113 -7.05 -7.06 -3.20
N ASN A 114 -6.32 -7.03 -2.07
CA ASN A 114 -5.60 -8.21 -1.56
C ASN A 114 -6.39 -8.99 -0.50
N TRP A 115 -6.95 -8.28 0.49
CA TRP A 115 -7.66 -8.86 1.63
C TRP A 115 -8.88 -7.99 1.95
N PRO A 116 -10.05 -8.56 2.30
CA PRO A 116 -10.35 -9.99 2.56
C PRO A 116 -10.73 -10.83 1.34
N GLY A 117 -10.53 -10.33 0.11
CA GLY A 117 -10.95 -11.00 -1.14
C GLY A 117 -10.22 -12.31 -1.50
N GLY A 118 -9.47 -12.90 -0.58
CA GLY A 118 -8.85 -14.22 -0.78
C GLY A 118 -7.56 -14.22 -1.59
N GLY A 119 -6.90 -13.06 -1.74
CA GLY A 119 -5.52 -12.89 -2.22
C GLY A 119 -5.20 -13.32 -3.64
N GLY A 120 -6.08 -14.05 -4.33
CA GLY A 120 -5.81 -14.63 -5.64
C GLY A 120 -6.45 -13.90 -6.81
N ALA A 121 -5.78 -13.91 -7.95
CA ALA A 121 -6.37 -13.50 -9.20
C ALA A 121 -7.52 -14.43 -9.59
N PRO A 122 -8.72 -13.92 -9.95
CA PRO A 122 -9.64 -14.71 -10.75
C PRO A 122 -8.90 -15.11 -12.04
N CYS A 123 -8.82 -16.41 -12.34
CA CYS A 123 -8.40 -16.86 -13.65
C CYS A 123 -9.56 -17.49 -14.44
N GLY A 124 -9.71 -17.07 -15.70
CA GLY A 124 -10.86 -17.38 -16.53
C GLY A 124 -11.81 -16.21 -16.74
N ASN A 125 -12.71 -16.33 -17.72
CA ASN A 125 -13.65 -15.28 -18.16
C ASN A 125 -13.00 -13.93 -18.55
N GLY A 126 -11.71 -13.93 -18.87
CA GLY A 126 -10.95 -12.74 -19.25
C GLY A 126 -9.92 -12.33 -18.22
N HIS A 127 -10.13 -12.64 -16.93
CA HIS A 127 -9.20 -12.32 -15.86
C HIS A 127 -8.05 -13.34 -15.83
N GLY A 128 -6.80 -12.87 -15.67
CA GLY A 128 -5.59 -13.70 -15.64
C GLY A 128 -5.27 -14.39 -16.98
N GLY A 129 -4.01 -14.36 -17.41
CA GLY A 129 -3.59 -15.08 -18.62
C GLY A 129 -3.66 -16.60 -18.46
N GLY A 130 -4.80 -17.23 -18.79
CA GLY A 130 -4.99 -18.69 -18.70
C GLY A 130 -6.29 -19.20 -19.36
N ASP A 131 -6.33 -20.50 -19.68
CA ASP A 131 -7.50 -21.18 -20.26
C ASP A 131 -8.55 -21.52 -19.18
N GLY A 132 -9.53 -20.63 -18.94
CA GLY A 132 -10.84 -20.93 -18.33
C GLY A 132 -10.89 -21.35 -16.85
N ASP A 133 -11.91 -20.87 -16.11
CA ASP A 133 -12.30 -21.21 -14.72
C ASP A 133 -11.21 -21.92 -13.89
N CYS A 134 -10.15 -21.21 -13.57
CA CYS A 134 -9.14 -21.70 -12.64
C CYS A 134 -9.09 -20.83 -11.38
N ASP A 135 -8.78 -21.50 -10.27
CA ASP A 135 -8.41 -20.88 -9.00
C ASP A 135 -7.05 -20.20 -9.15
N PRO A 136 -6.72 -19.19 -8.32
CA PRO A 136 -5.38 -18.61 -8.30
C PRO A 136 -4.32 -19.70 -8.25
N GLN A 137 -3.29 -19.61 -9.09
CA GLN A 137 -2.21 -20.58 -9.11
C GLN A 137 -1.48 -20.53 -7.77
N PRO A 138 -1.50 -21.61 -6.97
CA PRO A 138 -0.84 -21.64 -5.68
C PRO A 138 0.68 -21.87 -5.80
N GLU A 139 1.19 -22.02 -7.02
CA GLU A 139 2.58 -22.35 -7.33
C GLU A 139 3.40 -21.06 -7.43
N ILE A 140 4.36 -20.94 -6.54
CA ILE A 140 5.22 -19.77 -6.37
C ILE A 140 6.40 -19.87 -7.33
N ASP A 141 6.71 -18.80 -8.06
CA ASP A 141 7.91 -18.78 -8.90
C ASP A 141 9.19 -18.90 -8.04
N PRO A 142 10.16 -19.76 -8.43
CA PRO A 142 11.45 -19.87 -7.76
C PRO A 142 12.27 -18.56 -7.68
N ASP A 143 11.94 -17.52 -8.44
CA ASP A 143 12.57 -16.19 -8.32
C ASP A 143 12.07 -15.35 -7.14
N GLY A 144 11.05 -15.83 -6.40
CA GLY A 144 10.53 -15.19 -5.19
C GLY A 144 9.86 -13.84 -5.46
N TYR A 145 9.56 -13.49 -6.71
CA TYR A 145 8.79 -12.29 -7.03
C TYR A 145 7.33 -12.64 -7.33
N PRO A 146 6.37 -11.99 -6.66
CA PRO A 146 4.94 -12.18 -6.88
C PRO A 146 4.52 -12.03 -8.34
N LYS A 147 3.71 -12.96 -8.84
CA LYS A 147 3.05 -12.85 -10.16
C LYS A 147 1.53 -12.68 -10.03
N ASP A 148 0.92 -12.20 -11.11
CA ASP A 148 -0.52 -11.92 -11.23
C ASP A 148 -1.37 -13.20 -11.28
N ASP A 149 -0.78 -14.38 -11.22
CA ASP A 149 -1.43 -15.67 -11.09
C ASP A 149 -1.40 -16.22 -9.65
N GLU A 150 -0.71 -15.57 -8.70
CA GLU A 150 -0.49 -16.08 -7.34
C GLU A 150 -1.37 -15.41 -6.26
N VAL A 151 -1.55 -16.07 -5.12
CA VAL A 151 -2.26 -15.52 -3.95
C VAL A 151 -1.33 -14.66 -3.10
N TRP A 152 -1.64 -13.38 -2.86
CA TRP A 152 -0.80 -12.50 -2.06
C TRP A 152 -1.50 -11.70 -0.96
N PRO A 153 -0.86 -11.55 0.21
CA PRO A 153 -1.41 -10.86 1.36
C PRO A 153 -1.49 -9.34 1.17
N MET A 154 -2.38 -8.71 1.94
CA MET A 154 -2.34 -7.26 2.14
C MET A 154 -1.03 -6.88 2.84
N ARG A 155 -0.41 -5.78 2.42
CA ARG A 155 0.90 -5.38 2.94
C ARG A 155 0.83 -4.06 3.67
N VAL A 156 1.46 -4.06 4.84
CA VAL A 156 1.88 -2.86 5.56
C VAL A 156 3.40 -2.81 5.49
N TYR A 157 3.92 -1.99 4.58
CA TYR A 157 5.36 -1.87 4.37
C TYR A 157 5.91 -0.66 5.11
N ILE A 158 7.06 -0.84 5.75
CA ILE A 158 7.71 0.17 6.57
C ILE A 158 9.13 0.43 6.04
N GLY A 159 9.60 1.66 6.17
CA GLY A 159 10.97 2.00 5.82
C GLY A 159 11.44 3.29 6.47
N PRO A 160 12.72 3.64 6.31
CA PRO A 160 13.72 2.91 5.52
C PRO A 160 14.23 1.64 6.22
N SER A 161 14.60 0.65 5.42
CA SER A 161 15.27 -0.58 5.86
C SER A 161 16.60 -0.74 5.13
N LEU A 162 17.64 -1.17 5.85
CA LEU A 162 18.97 -1.44 5.29
C LEU A 162 19.23 -2.93 5.14
N ASP A 163 18.61 -3.75 5.98
CA ASP A 163 18.88 -5.17 6.11
C ASP A 163 17.57 -5.95 5.97
N HIS A 164 17.59 -7.06 5.24
CA HIS A 164 16.40 -7.91 5.13
C HIS A 164 16.18 -8.80 6.35
N ASP A 165 17.23 -9.06 7.13
CA ASP A 165 17.26 -10.03 8.24
C ASP A 165 17.32 -9.38 9.63
N VAL A 166 17.30 -8.05 9.71
CA VAL A 166 17.25 -7.27 10.96
C VAL A 166 16.05 -6.33 10.93
N MET A 167 15.31 -6.28 12.04
CA MET A 167 14.21 -5.31 12.17
C MET A 167 14.78 -3.91 12.48
N ASN A 168 14.75 -3.01 11.50
CA ASN A 168 15.43 -1.72 11.54
C ASN A 168 14.59 -0.59 12.16
N GLN A 169 13.26 -0.66 12.04
CA GLN A 169 12.27 0.29 12.56
C GLN A 169 11.31 -0.41 13.53
N PRO A 170 11.82 -1.02 14.63
CA PRO A 170 11.03 -1.88 15.50
C PRO A 170 9.84 -1.16 16.16
N GLU A 171 9.96 0.15 16.41
CA GLU A 171 8.85 0.95 16.97
C GLU A 171 7.71 1.11 15.96
N MET A 172 8.02 1.41 14.69
CA MET A 172 6.99 1.58 13.66
C MET A 172 6.34 0.24 13.28
N VAL A 173 7.13 -0.84 13.21
CA VAL A 173 6.61 -2.21 13.02
C VAL A 173 5.73 -2.60 14.21
N GLY A 174 6.17 -2.32 15.43
CA GLY A 174 5.41 -2.55 16.65
C GLY A 174 4.09 -1.78 16.67
N LEU A 175 4.09 -0.51 16.25
CA LEU A 175 2.87 0.30 16.13
C LEU A 175 1.88 -0.30 15.13
N ALA A 176 2.35 -0.64 13.93
CA ALA A 176 1.51 -1.27 12.91
C ALA A 176 0.88 -2.56 13.44
N MET A 177 1.69 -3.47 13.97
CA MET A 177 1.25 -4.74 14.55
C MET A 177 0.28 -4.54 15.73
N TRP A 178 0.53 -3.57 16.60
CA TRP A 178 -0.34 -3.29 17.75
C TRP A 178 -1.70 -2.77 17.30
N ILE A 179 -1.76 -1.82 16.37
CA ILE A 179 -3.03 -1.32 15.82
C ILE A 179 -3.79 -2.43 15.09
N GLY A 180 -3.08 -3.20 14.25
CA GLY A 180 -3.67 -4.34 13.53
C GLY A 180 -4.29 -5.37 14.48
N SER A 181 -3.62 -5.66 15.59
CA SER A 181 -4.10 -6.64 16.57
C SER A 181 -5.21 -6.10 17.49
N ASP A 182 -5.07 -4.87 17.99
CA ASP A 182 -5.93 -4.34 19.05
C ASP A 182 -7.15 -3.58 18.51
N ALA A 183 -6.91 -2.64 17.59
CA ALA A 183 -7.95 -1.75 17.10
C ALA A 183 -8.68 -2.29 15.86
N ILE A 184 -7.94 -2.99 14.99
CA ILE A 184 -8.48 -3.58 13.76
C ILE A 184 -9.00 -5.00 14.02
N GLY A 185 -8.30 -5.78 14.87
CA GLY A 185 -8.71 -7.14 15.24
C GLY A 185 -8.39 -8.18 14.17
N VAL A 186 -7.22 -8.05 13.52
CA VAL A 186 -6.71 -8.97 12.50
C VAL A 186 -5.50 -9.77 12.98
N GLU A 187 -5.38 -10.00 14.28
CA GLU A 187 -4.25 -10.70 14.89
C GLU A 187 -4.08 -12.15 14.41
N GLU A 188 -5.16 -12.80 13.96
CA GLU A 188 -5.12 -14.17 13.41
C GLU A 188 -4.66 -14.19 11.94
N GLN A 189 -4.89 -13.12 11.20
CA GLN A 189 -4.57 -12.98 9.77
C GLN A 189 -3.18 -12.35 9.54
N MET A 190 -2.68 -11.63 10.54
CA MET A 190 -1.49 -10.79 10.42
C MET A 190 -0.23 -11.44 10.99
N SER A 191 0.88 -11.31 10.27
CA SER A 191 2.21 -11.63 10.81
C SER A 191 3.27 -10.64 10.32
N PRO A 192 4.30 -10.34 11.13
CA PRO A 192 5.46 -9.63 10.61
C PRO A 192 6.28 -10.58 9.73
N LEU A 193 6.96 -10.06 8.70
CA LEU A 193 7.99 -10.80 7.97
C LEU A 193 9.39 -10.29 8.32
N LEU A 194 10.37 -11.20 8.38
CA LEU A 194 11.78 -10.92 8.63
C LEU A 194 12.66 -12.00 8.01
N GLY A 195 13.64 -11.61 7.20
CA GLY A 195 14.46 -12.51 6.39
C GLY A 195 15.57 -13.28 7.13
N THR A 196 15.48 -13.43 8.46
CA THR A 196 16.50 -14.14 9.23
C THR A 196 16.60 -15.61 8.79
N GLY A 197 17.74 -15.96 8.19
CA GLY A 197 18.00 -17.32 7.71
C GLY A 197 17.53 -17.60 6.28
N TYR A 198 17.08 -16.56 5.55
CA TYR A 198 16.67 -16.63 4.15
C TYR A 198 17.58 -15.78 3.25
N ASP A 199 17.56 -16.09 1.95
CA ASP A 199 18.32 -15.34 0.95
C ASP A 199 17.71 -13.95 0.71
N ALA A 200 18.55 -12.94 0.49
CA ALA A 200 18.09 -11.56 0.31
C ALA A 200 17.17 -11.38 -0.93
N GLU A 201 17.24 -12.28 -1.91
CA GLU A 201 16.40 -12.22 -3.11
C GLU A 201 14.99 -12.81 -2.85
N THR A 202 14.86 -13.84 -2.03
CA THR A 202 13.61 -14.62 -1.87
C THR A 202 12.96 -14.53 -0.48
N TRP A 203 13.60 -13.86 0.48
CA TRP A 203 13.22 -13.93 1.90
C TRP A 203 11.76 -13.60 2.21
N LYS A 204 11.14 -12.66 1.48
CA LYS A 204 9.74 -12.27 1.71
C LYS A 204 8.82 -13.47 1.51
N VAL A 205 9.09 -14.24 0.46
CA VAL A 205 8.31 -15.42 0.09
C VAL A 205 8.63 -16.60 1.00
N ASP A 206 9.91 -16.83 1.27
CA ASP A 206 10.34 -17.93 2.12
C ASP A 206 9.79 -17.83 3.55
N ASP A 207 9.85 -16.63 4.15
CA ASP A 207 9.32 -16.39 5.49
C ASP A 207 7.78 -16.40 5.52
N TRP A 208 7.13 -15.86 4.48
CA TRP A 208 5.67 -15.94 4.32
C TRP A 208 5.18 -17.38 4.24
N LEU A 209 5.86 -18.23 3.46
CA LEU A 209 5.59 -19.67 3.38
C LEU A 209 5.82 -20.38 4.71
N ALA A 210 6.92 -20.07 5.41
CA ALA A 210 7.24 -20.68 6.70
C ALA A 210 6.23 -20.33 7.81
N LYS A 211 5.49 -19.24 7.63
CA LYS A 211 4.45 -18.76 8.54
C LYS A 211 3.03 -19.17 8.13
N ASP A 212 2.92 -20.16 7.25
CA ASP A 212 1.64 -20.68 6.77
C ASP A 212 0.79 -19.64 6.04
N ARG A 213 1.45 -18.79 5.23
CA ARG A 213 0.82 -17.84 4.32
C ARG A 213 -0.18 -16.90 5.01
N PRO A 214 0.26 -16.08 5.99
CA PRO A 214 -0.62 -15.07 6.61
C PRO A 214 -1.23 -14.16 5.53
N GLU A 215 -2.48 -13.75 5.74
CA GLU A 215 -3.27 -12.97 4.78
C GLU A 215 -2.93 -11.46 4.83
N ILE A 216 -2.31 -11.02 5.93
CA ILE A 216 -1.80 -9.67 6.12
C ILE A 216 -0.34 -9.76 6.57
N ILE A 217 0.55 -9.03 5.93
CA ILE A 217 1.96 -8.99 6.29
C ILE A 217 2.42 -7.59 6.64
N VAL A 218 3.17 -7.48 7.74
CA VAL A 218 3.87 -6.25 8.13
C VAL A 218 5.36 -6.48 7.93
N TYR A 219 6.02 -5.68 7.13
CA TYR A 219 7.44 -5.91 6.87
C TYR A 219 8.16 -4.61 6.53
N GLU A 220 9.49 -4.66 6.59
CA GLU A 220 10.32 -3.54 6.22
C GLU A 220 10.85 -3.74 4.80
N ASP A 221 10.62 -2.77 3.93
CA ASP A 221 11.09 -2.86 2.55
C ASP A 221 12.46 -2.18 2.42
N THR A 222 13.45 -2.94 1.93
CA THR A 222 14.76 -2.41 1.53
C THR A 222 14.70 -1.67 0.19
N THR A 223 13.56 -1.76 -0.52
CA THR A 223 13.34 -1.10 -1.81
C THR A 223 12.15 -0.15 -1.74
N ALA A 224 12.42 1.15 -1.67
CA ALA A 224 11.37 2.17 -1.76
C ALA A 224 11.08 2.49 -3.24
N ARG A 225 9.84 2.26 -3.69
CA ARG A 225 9.49 2.37 -5.12
C ARG A 225 8.51 3.49 -5.47
N SER A 226 7.70 3.94 -4.51
CA SER A 226 6.64 4.95 -4.69
C SER A 226 6.99 6.27 -3.96
N ASP A 227 6.06 7.21 -3.84
CA ASP A 227 6.25 8.54 -3.23
C ASP A 227 6.95 8.50 -1.88
N HIS A 228 6.72 7.46 -1.07
CA HIS A 228 7.39 7.24 0.21
C HIS A 228 8.92 7.19 0.11
N ALA A 229 9.48 6.80 -1.04
CA ALA A 229 10.92 6.82 -1.28
C ALA A 229 11.49 8.24 -1.11
N THR A 230 10.80 9.26 -1.62
CA THR A 230 11.28 10.65 -1.55
C THR A 230 11.35 11.15 -0.11
N PHE A 231 10.45 10.69 0.76
CA PHE A 231 10.48 10.98 2.20
C PHE A 231 11.67 10.33 2.90
N GLN A 232 11.96 9.07 2.55
CA GLN A 232 13.12 8.35 3.08
C GLN A 232 14.43 8.97 2.58
N ASP A 233 14.54 9.22 1.28
CA ASP A 233 15.77 9.66 0.62
C ASP A 233 16.10 11.13 0.90
N ASN A 234 15.12 12.03 0.79
CA ASN A 234 15.37 13.47 0.88
C ASN A 234 15.32 13.99 2.32
N LEU A 235 14.47 13.40 3.16
CA LEU A 235 14.21 13.86 4.54
C LEU A 235 14.70 12.89 5.62
N GLY A 236 15.02 11.63 5.27
CA GLY A 236 15.34 10.61 6.27
C GLY A 236 14.15 10.20 7.14
N THR A 237 12.92 10.46 6.68
CA THR A 237 11.70 10.25 7.46
C THR A 237 11.26 8.78 7.44
N VAL A 238 10.76 8.27 8.57
CA VAL A 238 10.14 6.94 8.64
C VAL A 238 8.80 6.95 7.91
N THR A 239 8.54 5.91 7.12
CA THR A 239 7.31 5.78 6.35
C THR A 239 6.60 4.49 6.66
N MET A 240 5.27 4.54 6.70
CA MET A 240 4.39 3.37 6.69
C MET A 240 3.56 3.45 5.41
N GLY A 241 3.37 2.36 4.70
CA GLY A 241 2.49 2.34 3.55
C GLY A 241 1.55 1.17 3.56
N PHE A 242 0.35 1.41 3.05
CA PHE A 242 -0.66 0.40 2.83
C PHE A 242 -0.80 0.20 1.34
N GLY A 243 -0.65 -1.04 0.89
CA GLY A 243 -0.70 -1.32 -0.53
C GLY A 243 -0.55 -2.78 -0.90
N GLY A 244 -1.02 -3.08 -2.09
CA GLY A 244 -0.89 -4.31 -2.80
C GLY A 244 0.24 -4.24 -3.82
N LEU A 245 0.38 -5.32 -4.57
CA LEU A 245 1.56 -5.62 -5.36
C LEU A 245 1.66 -4.87 -6.67
N VAL A 246 2.85 -4.32 -6.92
CA VAL A 246 3.35 -4.08 -8.27
C VAL A 246 3.40 -5.46 -8.95
N ASP A 247 2.61 -5.63 -10.02
CA ASP A 247 2.44 -6.86 -10.81
C ASP A 247 1.62 -8.01 -10.20
N GLY A 248 1.06 -7.88 -8.99
CA GLY A 248 0.17 -8.90 -8.41
C GLY A 248 -1.32 -8.70 -8.70
N TYR A 249 -1.69 -7.55 -9.29
CA TYR A 249 -3.02 -7.29 -9.82
C TYR A 249 -2.95 -7.24 -11.35
N TRP A 250 -3.71 -8.09 -12.04
CA TRP A 250 -3.65 -8.22 -13.50
C TRP A 250 -3.85 -6.87 -14.23
N CYS A 251 -4.76 -6.06 -13.70
CA CYS A 251 -5.11 -4.77 -14.29
C CYS A 251 -4.20 -3.63 -13.84
N TYR A 252 -3.15 -3.89 -13.05
CA TYR A 252 -2.14 -2.89 -12.70
C TYR A 252 -1.55 -2.24 -13.97
N HIS A 253 -1.65 -0.91 -14.04
CA HIS A 253 -1.29 -0.10 -15.22
C HIS A 253 -1.98 -0.55 -16.52
N GLN A 254 -3.21 -1.06 -16.44
CA GLN A 254 -3.99 -1.46 -17.60
C GLN A 254 -5.30 -0.70 -17.72
N THR A 255 -5.88 -0.73 -18.93
CA THR A 255 -7.18 -0.10 -19.21
C THR A 255 -8.36 -0.74 -18.48
N CYS A 256 -8.20 -1.99 -17.98
CA CYS A 256 -9.18 -2.68 -17.15
C CYS A 256 -9.13 -2.28 -15.67
N ASP A 257 -8.18 -1.41 -15.24
CA ASP A 257 -8.13 -0.94 -13.85
C ASP A 257 -9.33 -0.04 -13.51
N THR A 258 -10.44 -0.68 -13.15
CA THR A 258 -11.76 -0.09 -12.93
C THR A 258 -12.37 -0.61 -11.63
N ILE A 259 -13.36 0.09 -11.10
CA ILE A 259 -14.07 -0.35 -9.89
C ILE A 259 -14.77 -1.70 -10.12
N ASP A 260 -15.35 -1.90 -11.30
CA ASP A 260 -16.04 -3.16 -11.64
C ASP A 260 -15.04 -4.33 -11.61
N GLU A 261 -13.84 -4.13 -12.16
CA GLU A 261 -12.76 -5.12 -12.09
C GLU A 261 -12.31 -5.39 -10.65
N MET A 262 -12.14 -4.35 -9.83
CA MET A 262 -11.79 -4.54 -8.40
C MET A 262 -12.89 -5.29 -7.64
N VAL A 263 -14.16 -5.04 -7.96
CA VAL A 263 -15.29 -5.77 -7.36
C VAL A 263 -15.24 -7.22 -7.79
N ASP A 264 -15.11 -7.51 -9.07
CA ASP A 264 -15.04 -8.90 -9.57
C ASP A 264 -13.81 -9.63 -9.00
N TRP A 265 -12.67 -8.93 -8.87
CA TRP A 265 -11.45 -9.45 -8.24
C TRP A 265 -11.64 -9.85 -6.78
N MET A 266 -12.42 -9.05 -6.04
CA MET A 266 -12.64 -9.27 -4.61
C MET A 266 -13.75 -10.28 -4.31
N ASP A 267 -14.44 -10.83 -5.32
CA ASP A 267 -15.55 -11.76 -5.11
C ASP A 267 -15.08 -13.18 -4.79
N THR A 268 -15.55 -13.69 -3.67
CA THR A 268 -15.20 -15.02 -3.13
C THR A 268 -16.40 -15.99 -3.15
N THR A 269 -17.52 -15.57 -3.73
CA THR A 269 -18.76 -16.36 -3.80
C THR A 269 -18.57 -17.58 -4.69
N GLY A 270 -18.77 -18.78 -4.13
CA GLY A 270 -18.59 -20.03 -4.88
C GLY A 270 -17.14 -20.30 -5.29
N LYS A 271 -16.17 -19.61 -4.68
CA LYS A 271 -14.75 -19.91 -4.79
C LYS A 271 -14.37 -20.93 -3.71
N ASP A 272 -13.38 -21.76 -4.00
CA ASP A 272 -12.88 -22.77 -3.05
C ASP A 272 -11.88 -22.18 -2.03
N TYR A 273 -11.71 -20.84 -2.03
CA TYR A 273 -10.88 -20.07 -1.12
C TYR A 273 -11.65 -18.90 -0.47
N GLY A 274 -11.24 -18.51 0.74
CA GLY A 274 -11.85 -17.41 1.49
C GLY A 274 -13.24 -17.71 2.05
N GLU A 275 -13.79 -16.76 2.81
CA GLU A 275 -15.19 -16.79 3.23
C GLU A 275 -16.08 -16.30 2.09
N GLU A 276 -17.20 -16.98 1.80
CA GLU A 276 -18.14 -16.54 0.76
C GLU A 276 -18.67 -15.12 1.04
N ARG A 277 -18.18 -14.15 0.29
CA ARG A 277 -18.60 -12.75 0.33
C ARG A 277 -18.60 -12.16 -1.08
N SER A 278 -19.53 -11.23 -1.32
CA SER A 278 -19.55 -10.51 -2.58
C SER A 278 -18.34 -9.60 -2.71
N GLY A 279 -17.91 -9.37 -3.95
CA GLY A 279 -16.79 -8.49 -4.26
C GLY A 279 -16.92 -7.09 -3.67
N THR A 280 -18.12 -6.50 -3.74
CA THR A 280 -18.38 -5.19 -3.14
C THR A 280 -18.21 -5.21 -1.62
N SER A 281 -18.65 -6.27 -0.94
CA SER A 281 -18.51 -6.36 0.51
C SER A 281 -17.03 -6.44 0.90
N ASN A 282 -16.27 -7.26 0.20
CA ASN A 282 -14.84 -7.43 0.44
C ASN A 282 -14.06 -6.15 0.13
N LEU A 283 -14.35 -5.47 -0.99
CA LEU A 283 -13.70 -4.21 -1.35
C LEU A 283 -13.97 -3.10 -0.34
N VAL A 284 -15.21 -2.98 0.15
CA VAL A 284 -15.55 -2.00 1.20
C VAL A 284 -14.81 -2.32 2.50
N ASP A 285 -14.81 -3.58 2.92
CA ASP A 285 -14.13 -4.03 4.16
C ASP A 285 -12.62 -3.78 4.09
N ALA A 286 -12.02 -4.00 2.93
CA ALA A 286 -10.60 -3.73 2.66
C ALA A 286 -10.26 -2.24 2.81
N LEU A 287 -11.02 -1.38 2.12
CA LEU A 287 -10.81 0.08 2.15
C LEU A 287 -11.08 0.66 3.55
N ASP A 288 -12.11 0.18 4.23
CA ASP A 288 -12.43 0.59 5.61
C ASP A 288 -11.32 0.16 6.57
N THR A 289 -10.85 -1.08 6.48
CA THR A 289 -9.75 -1.60 7.31
C THR A 289 -8.50 -0.75 7.17
N ILE A 290 -8.07 -0.48 5.93
CA ILE A 290 -6.89 0.34 5.64
C ILE A 290 -7.10 1.76 6.16
N THR A 291 -8.26 2.36 5.91
CA THR A 291 -8.59 3.73 6.34
C THR A 291 -8.58 3.90 7.85
N TRP A 292 -9.15 2.94 8.59
CA TRP A 292 -9.13 2.96 10.05
C TRP A 292 -7.73 2.75 10.60
N TRP A 293 -6.96 1.82 10.05
CA TRP A 293 -5.59 1.57 10.48
C TRP A 293 -4.71 2.80 10.28
N ALA A 294 -4.79 3.39 9.09
CA ALA A 294 -4.23 4.69 8.74
C ALA A 294 -4.56 5.79 9.77
N THR A 295 -5.84 5.91 10.13
CA THR A 295 -6.34 6.91 11.07
C THR A 295 -5.86 6.66 12.50
N TYR A 296 -5.81 5.40 12.96
CA TYR A 296 -5.29 5.08 14.29
C TYR A 296 -3.77 5.31 14.37
N SER A 297 -3.02 4.97 13.32
CA SER A 297 -1.60 5.29 13.22
C SER A 297 -1.38 6.79 13.37
N PHE A 298 -2.22 7.59 12.72
CA PHE A 298 -2.16 9.04 12.86
C PHE A 298 -2.33 9.50 14.32
N PHE A 299 -3.39 9.05 15.02
CA PHE A 299 -3.64 9.54 16.38
C PHE A 299 -2.51 9.17 17.34
N HIS A 300 -1.93 7.98 17.17
CA HIS A 300 -0.76 7.59 17.95
C HIS A 300 0.44 8.47 17.64
N LEU A 301 0.72 8.73 16.36
CA LEU A 301 1.86 9.54 15.92
C LEU A 301 1.70 11.03 16.29
N ASP A 302 0.47 11.53 16.47
CA ASP A 302 0.25 12.88 17.01
C ASP A 302 0.71 13.01 18.46
N GLU A 303 0.40 12.00 19.28
CA GLU A 303 0.80 11.97 20.69
C GLU A 303 2.29 11.65 20.85
N GLN A 304 2.76 10.61 20.17
CA GLN A 304 4.12 10.07 20.24
C GLN A 304 4.65 9.81 18.82
N PRO A 305 5.27 10.83 18.19
CA PRO A 305 5.90 10.64 16.89
C PRO A 305 7.02 9.60 16.98
N ILE A 306 6.94 8.58 16.13
CA ILE A 306 8.02 7.61 15.92
C ILE A 306 8.94 8.19 14.85
N ARG A 307 10.24 8.19 15.12
CA ARG A 307 11.26 8.67 14.17
C ARG A 307 11.95 7.51 13.49
N ASN A 308 12.60 7.83 12.37
CA ASN A 308 13.54 6.90 11.76
C ASN A 308 14.63 6.53 12.79
N SER A 309 14.78 5.23 13.04
CA SER A 309 15.72 4.67 14.04
C SER A 309 17.19 4.93 13.71
N TYR A 310 17.49 5.38 12.48
CA TYR A 310 18.83 5.79 12.05
C TYR A 310 19.14 7.28 12.29
N LEU A 311 18.18 8.08 12.74
CA LEU A 311 18.33 9.52 13.00
C LEU A 311 18.37 9.84 14.50
#